data_AF-A0AAV2SB56-F1
#
_entry.id   AF-A0AAV2SB56-F1
#
_cell.length_a   1.000
_cell.length_b   1.000
_cell.length_c   1.000
_cell.angle_alpha   90.00
_cell.angle_beta   90.00
_cell.angle_gamma   90.00
#
_symmetry.space_group_name_H-M   'P 1'
#
loop_
_entity.id
_entity.type
_entity.pdbx_description
1 polymer ?
#
loop_
_entity_poly.entity_id
_entity_poly.type
_entity_poly.pdbx_seq_one_letter_code
_entity_poly.pdbx_strand_id
1 'polypeptide(L)'
;VRKSEEERRAETLASMLQSPSSSQDSGGGGFQLGPFFGLPSKVKQVLMDHKGIDTLYDWQKECIKEGMGSSNLLFSLPTSGGKTLVAEILMMRQLMLKNKDVIFVLPYVAIVQEKVRGLSPFGVELRFLVEEYAGSKGGYPPKKKGK
;
A
#
# COMPACT_ATOMS: atom_id res chain seq x y z
N VAL A 1 -8.97 38.83 4.08
CA VAL A 1 -8.44 37.95 3.03
C VAL A 1 -8.79 36.52 3.39
N ARG A 2 -9.75 35.90 2.70
CA ARG A 2 -10.14 34.49 2.94
C ARG A 2 -9.12 33.62 2.18
N LYS A 3 -8.21 32.95 2.89
CA LYS A 3 -7.32 31.95 2.27
C LYS A 3 -8.18 30.91 1.55
N SER A 4 -7.75 30.51 0.36
CA SER A 4 -8.43 29.49 -0.43
C SER A 4 -8.43 28.16 0.33
N GLU A 5 -9.43 27.31 0.08
CA GLU A 5 -9.52 25.98 0.69
C GLU A 5 -8.27 25.13 0.39
N GLU A 6 -7.63 25.38 -0.75
CA GLU A 6 -6.44 24.69 -1.22
C GLU A 6 -5.19 25.08 -0.40
N GLU A 7 -5.02 26.37 -0.07
CA GLU A 7 -3.96 26.84 0.83
C GLU A 7 -4.12 26.29 2.24
N ARG A 8 -5.36 26.18 2.74
CA ARG A 8 -5.64 25.56 4.04
C ARG A 8 -5.34 24.06 4.06
N ARG A 9 -5.60 23.35 2.95
CA ARG A 9 -5.26 21.94 2.78
C ARG A 9 -3.74 21.73 2.72
N ALA A 10 -3.01 22.60 2.04
CA ALA A 10 -1.56 22.58 1.98
C ALA A 10 -0.92 22.87 3.37
N GLU A 11 -1.44 23.84 4.13
CA GLU A 11 -0.99 24.13 5.51
C GLU A 11 -1.31 22.97 6.48
N THR A 12 -2.43 22.28 6.28
CA THR A 12 -2.78 21.09 7.09
C THR A 12 -1.84 19.91 6.79
N LEU A 13 -1.51 19.68 5.52
CA LEU A 13 -0.51 18.68 5.12
C LEU A 13 0.88 19.00 5.65
N ALA A 14 1.30 20.28 5.58
CA ALA A 14 2.60 20.72 6.06
C ALA A 14 2.73 20.58 7.59
N SER A 15 1.67 20.85 8.35
CA SER A 15 1.70 20.75 9.82
C SER A 15 1.66 19.30 10.32
N MET A 16 1.04 18.37 9.58
CA MET A 16 1.06 16.94 9.91
C MET A 16 2.43 16.26 9.68
N LEU A 17 3.30 16.87 8.86
CA LEU A 17 4.63 16.34 8.53
C LEU A 17 5.73 16.75 9.52
N GLN A 18 5.44 17.62 10.50
CA GLN A 18 6.41 18.01 11.52
C GLN A 18 6.12 17.33 12.85
N SER A 19 6.60 16.10 13.00
CA SER A 19 6.95 15.56 14.31
C SER A 19 8.29 14.80 14.27
N PRO A 20 9.18 15.02 15.25
CA PRO A 20 10.50 14.38 15.27
C PRO A 20 10.41 13.03 15.99
N SER A 21 10.91 11.96 15.36
CA SER A 21 11.45 10.85 16.14
C SER A 21 12.58 10.15 15.38
N SER A 22 13.78 10.45 15.86
CA SER A 22 15.01 9.71 15.68
C SER A 22 14.86 8.30 16.25
N SER A 23 15.17 7.28 15.45
CA SER A 23 15.69 6.01 15.94
C SER A 23 16.48 5.36 14.80
N GLN A 24 17.81 5.47 14.90
CA GLN A 24 18.73 4.64 14.16
C GLN A 24 18.54 3.20 14.64
N ASP A 25 18.31 2.27 13.72
CA ASP A 25 18.57 0.86 13.98
C ASP A 25 19.55 0.33 12.92
N SER A 26 20.63 -0.25 13.43
CA SER A 26 21.75 -0.80 12.68
C SER A 26 21.72 -2.31 12.82
N GLY A 27 21.65 -3.03 11.69
CA GLY A 27 22.13 -4.41 11.62
C GLY A 27 21.23 -5.43 10.92
N GLY A 28 21.77 -6.03 9.86
CA GLY A 28 21.66 -7.48 9.66
C GLY A 28 20.79 -7.98 8.49
N GLY A 29 21.45 -8.36 7.38
CA GLY A 29 20.88 -9.23 6.34
C GLY A 29 20.45 -8.49 5.08
N GLY A 30 21.41 -8.09 4.25
CA GLY A 30 21.16 -7.36 3.00
C GLY A 30 20.45 -8.20 1.95
N PHE A 31 19.12 -8.31 2.06
CA PHE A 31 18.29 -8.44 0.87
C PHE A 31 18.54 -7.16 0.05
N GLN A 32 19.04 -7.27 -1.17
CA GLN A 32 19.14 -6.11 -2.05
C GLN A 32 17.72 -5.54 -2.21
N LEU A 33 17.47 -4.40 -1.56
CA LEU A 33 16.23 -3.67 -1.72
C LEU A 33 16.12 -3.31 -3.20
N GLY A 34 15.00 -3.70 -3.82
CA GLY A 34 14.78 -3.37 -5.22
C GLY A 34 14.56 -1.86 -5.43
N PRO A 35 14.72 -1.36 -6.66
CA PRO A 35 14.73 0.07 -6.94
C PRO A 35 13.37 0.76 -6.75
N PHE A 36 12.28 -0.01 -6.59
CA PHE A 36 10.93 0.51 -6.45
C PHE A 36 10.49 0.48 -4.99
N PHE A 37 10.92 1.45 -4.19
CA PHE A 37 10.61 1.50 -2.76
C PHE A 37 10.97 0.18 -2.06
N GLY A 38 12.15 -0.37 -2.34
CA GLY A 38 12.63 -1.65 -1.80
C GLY A 38 12.00 -2.90 -2.42
N LEU A 39 11.01 -2.76 -3.32
CA LEU A 39 10.42 -3.88 -4.06
C LEU A 39 11.18 -4.15 -5.37
N PRO A 40 11.16 -5.41 -5.86
CA PRO A 40 11.73 -5.75 -7.17
C PRO A 40 11.10 -4.94 -8.31
N SER A 41 11.87 -4.66 -9.37
CA SER A 41 11.39 -3.94 -10.56
C SER A 41 10.17 -4.61 -11.22
N LYS A 42 10.01 -5.93 -11.04
CA LYS A 42 8.84 -6.66 -11.52
C LYS A 42 7.54 -6.11 -10.95
N VAL A 43 7.52 -5.59 -9.72
CA VAL A 43 6.30 -4.98 -9.15
C VAL A 43 5.90 -3.72 -9.92
N LYS A 44 6.87 -2.88 -10.28
CA LYS A 44 6.62 -1.70 -11.12
C LYS A 44 6.06 -2.11 -12.49
N GLN A 45 6.61 -3.16 -13.09
CA GLN A 45 6.13 -3.69 -14.37
C GLN A 45 4.67 -4.16 -14.26
N VAL A 46 4.33 -4.96 -13.24
CA VAL A 46 2.95 -5.46 -13.04
C VAL A 46 1.97 -4.30 -12.78
N LEU A 47 2.38 -3.23 -12.08
CA LEU A 47 1.58 -2.02 -11.94
C LEU A 47 1.31 -1.33 -13.29
N MET A 48 2.30 -1.27 -14.17
CA MET A 48 2.12 -0.74 -15.51
C MET A 48 1.21 -1.64 -16.35
N ASP A 49 1.47 -2.94 -16.38
CA ASP A 49 0.77 -3.90 -17.24
C ASP A 49 -0.72 -4.03 -16.88
N HIS A 50 -1.07 -4.03 -15.59
CA HIS A 50 -2.46 -4.26 -15.14
C HIS A 50 -3.22 -3.00 -14.76
N LYS A 51 -2.52 -1.90 -14.44
CA LYS A 51 -3.16 -0.64 -13.99
C LYS A 51 -2.78 0.58 -14.83
N GLY A 52 -1.85 0.46 -15.78
CA GLY A 52 -1.37 1.59 -16.59
C GLY A 52 -0.59 2.63 -15.76
N ILE A 53 0.00 2.23 -14.63
CA ILE A 53 0.70 3.13 -13.72
C ILE A 53 2.20 3.04 -13.96
N ASP A 54 2.77 4.02 -14.67
CA ASP A 54 4.22 4.16 -14.83
C ASP A 54 4.86 5.04 -13.74
N THR A 55 4.14 6.07 -13.28
CA THR A 55 4.66 7.05 -12.32
C THR A 55 3.72 7.26 -11.15
N LEU A 56 4.29 7.67 -10.01
CA LEU A 56 3.56 8.02 -8.78
C LEU A 56 3.60 9.53 -8.58
N TYR A 57 2.56 10.07 -7.97
CA TYR A 57 2.56 11.45 -7.49
C TYR A 57 3.57 11.63 -6.35
N ASP A 58 4.12 12.83 -6.19
CA ASP A 58 5.17 13.06 -5.19
C ASP A 58 4.69 12.79 -3.76
N TRP A 59 3.46 13.22 -3.42
CA TRP A 59 2.85 12.90 -2.13
C TRP A 59 2.69 11.39 -1.91
N GLN A 60 2.46 10.58 -2.96
CA GLN A 60 2.40 9.11 -2.82
C GLN A 60 3.78 8.56 -2.47
N LYS A 61 4.83 9.07 -3.13
CA LYS A 61 6.21 8.66 -2.86
C LYS A 61 6.59 8.98 -1.42
N GLU A 62 6.22 10.16 -0.93
CA GLU A 62 6.42 10.59 0.45
C GLU A 62 5.68 9.67 1.44
N CYS A 63 4.37 9.47 1.25
CA CYS A 63 3.60 8.57 2.11
C CYS A 63 4.13 7.14 2.11
N ILE A 64 4.57 6.63 0.96
CA ILE A 64 5.18 5.29 0.89
C ILE A 64 6.45 5.28 1.72
N LYS A 65 7.38 6.22 1.52
CA LYS A 65 8.65 6.30 2.26
C LYS A 65 8.43 6.32 3.77
N GLU A 66 7.52 7.15 4.26
CA GLU A 66 7.14 7.19 5.68
C GLU A 66 6.57 5.84 6.14
N GLY A 67 5.66 5.24 5.35
CA GLY A 67 5.08 3.93 5.63
C GLY A 67 6.05 2.74 5.48
N MET A 68 7.26 2.94 4.98
CA MET A 68 8.27 1.87 4.88
C MET A 68 8.82 1.46 6.25
N GLY A 69 8.64 2.30 7.28
CA GLY A 69 9.07 2.05 8.65
C GLY A 69 8.33 0.91 9.36
N SER A 70 8.51 0.82 10.68
CA SER A 70 7.89 -0.18 11.55
C SER A 70 6.67 0.36 12.33
N SER A 71 6.22 1.58 12.02
CA SER A 71 5.11 2.27 12.69
C SER A 71 3.80 2.21 11.89
N ASN A 72 2.70 2.58 12.55
CA ASN A 72 1.40 2.73 11.91
C ASN A 72 1.36 4.03 11.09
N LEU A 73 0.77 3.99 9.89
CA LEU A 73 0.60 5.14 9.03
C LEU A 73 -0.89 5.50 8.90
N LEU A 74 -1.22 6.77 9.16
CA LEU A 74 -2.54 7.35 8.90
C LEU A 74 -2.39 8.52 7.92
N PHE A 75 -3.17 8.51 6.85
CA PHE A 75 -3.21 9.61 5.89
C PHE A 75 -4.63 9.82 5.36
N SER A 76 -4.97 11.07 5.07
CA SER A 76 -6.30 11.47 4.59
C SER A 76 -6.19 12.38 3.38
N LEU A 77 -6.89 12.04 2.31
CA LEU A 77 -6.96 12.79 1.04
C LEU A 77 -8.37 12.63 0.45
N PRO A 78 -8.85 13.57 -0.38
CA PRO A 78 -10.13 13.46 -1.10
C PRO A 78 -10.27 12.18 -1.93
N THR A 79 -11.50 11.73 -2.18
CA THR A 79 -11.79 10.59 -3.08
C THR A 79 -11.18 10.82 -4.47
N SER A 80 -10.92 9.74 -5.21
CA SER A 80 -10.20 9.75 -6.49
C SER A 80 -8.71 10.16 -6.44
N GLY A 81 -8.20 10.68 -5.33
CA GLY A 81 -6.80 11.08 -5.18
C GLY A 81 -5.82 9.92 -5.00
N GLY A 82 -5.99 8.75 -5.62
CA GLY A 82 -4.96 7.70 -5.65
C GLY A 82 -4.51 7.08 -4.31
N LYS A 83 -5.20 7.34 -3.18
CA LYS A 83 -4.84 6.84 -1.83
C LYS A 83 -4.59 5.34 -1.77
N THR A 84 -5.44 4.58 -2.45
CA THR A 84 -5.42 3.12 -2.37
C THR A 84 -4.14 2.53 -2.92
N LEU A 85 -3.51 3.18 -3.90
CA LEU A 85 -2.25 2.72 -4.48
C LEU A 85 -1.11 2.71 -3.44
N VAL A 86 -1.08 3.71 -2.55
CA VAL A 86 -0.11 3.76 -1.43
C VAL A 86 -0.27 2.52 -0.55
N ALA A 87 -1.50 2.22 -0.14
CA ALA A 87 -1.80 1.05 0.69
C ALA A 87 -1.45 -0.27 -0.02
N GLU A 88 -1.75 -0.39 -1.32
CA GLU A 88 -1.42 -1.57 -2.12
C GLU A 88 0.11 -1.78 -2.24
N ILE A 89 0.90 -0.72 -2.43
CA ILE A 89 2.37 -0.81 -2.46
C ILE A 89 2.93 -1.21 -1.09
N LEU A 90 2.42 -0.61 -0.01
CA LEU A 90 2.83 -0.96 1.36
C LEU A 90 2.47 -2.41 1.71
N MET A 91 1.30 -2.90 1.25
CA MET A 91 0.90 -4.30 1.36
C MET A 91 1.89 -5.22 0.63
N MET A 92 2.26 -4.91 -0.62
CA MET A 92 3.25 -5.70 -1.37
C MET A 92 4.60 -5.76 -0.65
N ARG A 93 5.01 -4.67 0.01
CA ARG A 93 6.23 -4.68 0.85
C ARG A 93 6.11 -5.65 2.02
N GLN A 94 4.97 -5.71 2.71
CA GLN A 94 4.81 -6.68 3.81
C GLN A 94 4.83 -8.12 3.30
N LEU A 95 4.13 -8.39 2.19
CA LEU A 95 4.07 -9.72 1.57
C LEU A 95 5.46 -10.19 1.11
N MET A 96 6.19 -9.35 0.36
CA MET A 96 7.41 -9.78 -0.33
C MET A 96 8.68 -9.63 0.52
N LEU A 97 8.76 -8.61 1.37
CA LEU A 97 9.99 -8.32 2.13
C LEU A 97 9.93 -8.81 3.57
N LYS A 98 8.72 -8.85 4.17
CA LYS A 98 8.54 -9.32 5.55
C LYS A 98 7.93 -10.72 5.64
N ASN A 99 7.51 -11.30 4.51
CA ASN A 99 6.85 -12.61 4.45
C ASN A 99 5.66 -12.72 5.41
N LYS A 100 4.86 -11.64 5.48
CA LYS A 100 3.68 -11.53 6.34
C LYS A 100 2.43 -11.48 5.49
N ASP A 101 1.37 -12.13 5.96
CA ASP A 101 0.04 -12.00 5.40
C ASP A 101 -0.54 -10.60 5.67
N VAL A 102 -1.40 -10.11 4.78
CA VAL A 102 -2.03 -8.79 4.88
C VAL A 102 -3.53 -8.91 4.75
N ILE A 103 -4.26 -8.15 5.57
CA ILE A 103 -5.71 -8.05 5.52
C ILE A 103 -6.09 -6.69 4.95
N PHE A 104 -6.86 -6.69 3.86
CA PHE A 104 -7.44 -5.47 3.30
C PHE A 104 -8.93 -5.41 3.69
N VAL A 105 -9.26 -4.54 4.65
CA VAL A 105 -10.64 -4.36 5.14
C VAL A 105 -11.35 -3.27 4.34
N LEU A 106 -12.56 -3.58 3.86
CA LEU A 106 -13.38 -2.68 3.06
C LEU A 106 -14.85 -2.74 3.53
N PRO A 107 -15.63 -1.65 3.41
CA PRO A 107 -16.97 -1.58 4.00
C PRO A 107 -18.07 -2.33 3.23
N TYR A 108 -17.88 -2.62 1.94
CA TYR A 108 -18.93 -3.23 1.11
C TYR A 108 -18.43 -4.42 0.31
N VAL A 109 -19.29 -5.43 0.12
CA VAL A 109 -18.99 -6.62 -0.70
C VAL A 109 -18.59 -6.24 -2.12
N ALA A 110 -19.27 -5.27 -2.74
CA ALA A 110 -18.97 -4.83 -4.10
C ALA A 110 -17.54 -4.31 -4.27
N ILE A 111 -17.04 -3.49 -3.33
CA ILE A 111 -15.67 -2.97 -3.39
C ILE A 111 -14.63 -4.05 -3.04
N VAL A 112 -14.98 -5.04 -2.20
CA VAL A 112 -14.13 -6.22 -1.99
C VAL A 112 -13.95 -6.97 -3.30
N GLN A 113 -15.04 -7.24 -4.03
CA GLN A 113 -15.00 -7.95 -5.30
C GLN A 113 -14.22 -7.19 -6.37
N GLU A 114 -14.36 -5.87 -6.42
CA GLU A 114 -13.55 -5.01 -7.28
C GLU A 114 -12.05 -5.17 -6.97
N LYS A 115 -11.67 -5.13 -5.69
CA LYS A 115 -10.27 -5.28 -5.27
C LYS A 115 -9.72 -6.68 -5.50
N VAL A 116 -10.50 -7.73 -5.25
CA VAL A 116 -10.11 -9.10 -5.58
C VAL A 116 -9.84 -9.23 -7.07
N ARG A 117 -10.75 -8.73 -7.93
CA ARG A 117 -10.55 -8.75 -9.39
C ARG A 117 -9.30 -7.99 -9.82
N GLY A 118 -9.06 -6.81 -9.25
CA GLY A 118 -7.90 -5.98 -9.58
C GLY A 118 -6.57 -6.50 -9.05
N LEU A 119 -6.55 -7.25 -7.94
CA LEU A 119 -5.33 -7.80 -7.34
C LEU A 119 -5.02 -9.24 -7.77
N SER A 120 -6.02 -9.98 -8.29
CA SER A 120 -5.81 -11.38 -8.72
C SER A 120 -4.68 -11.54 -9.75
N PRO A 121 -4.55 -10.70 -10.79
CA PRO A 121 -3.43 -10.80 -11.74
C PRO A 121 -2.06 -10.55 -11.09
N PHE A 122 -2.00 -9.64 -10.11
CA PHE A 122 -0.80 -9.39 -9.32
C PHE A 122 -0.40 -10.62 -8.51
N GLY A 123 -1.37 -11.31 -7.91
CA GLY A 123 -1.14 -12.54 -7.15
C GLY A 123 -0.51 -13.64 -8.01
N VAL A 124 -0.95 -13.79 -9.26
CA VAL A 124 -0.38 -14.75 -10.21
C VAL A 124 1.06 -14.39 -10.56
N GLU A 125 1.32 -13.15 -10.94
CA GLU A 125 2.66 -12.73 -11.41
C GLU A 125 3.69 -12.59 -10.29
N LEU A 126 3.27 -12.14 -9.11
CA LEU A 126 4.13 -11.92 -7.95
C LEU A 126 4.09 -13.09 -6.96
N ARG A 127 3.35 -14.16 -7.29
CA ARG A 127 3.24 -15.43 -6.54
C ARG A 127 2.76 -15.25 -5.10
N PHE A 128 1.66 -14.51 -4.92
CA PHE A 128 0.93 -14.45 -3.65
C PHE A 128 -0.54 -14.80 -3.84
N LEU A 129 -1.18 -15.31 -2.78
CA LEU A 129 -2.58 -15.68 -2.80
C LEU A 129 -3.47 -14.45 -2.51
N VAL A 130 -4.54 -14.31 -3.28
CA VAL A 130 -5.64 -13.36 -3.01
C VAL A 130 -6.87 -14.16 -2.61
N GLU A 131 -7.41 -13.88 -1.43
CA GLU A 131 -8.60 -14.54 -0.92
C GLU A 131 -9.74 -13.53 -0.67
N GLU A 132 -10.95 -13.93 -1.00
CA GLU A 132 -12.17 -13.15 -0.77
C GLU A 132 -12.88 -13.66 0.50
N TYR A 133 -13.09 -12.75 1.45
CA TYR A 133 -13.89 -12.98 2.66
C TYR A 133 -15.01 -11.94 2.71
N ALA A 134 -16.07 -12.16 1.92
CA ALA A 134 -17.19 -11.22 1.80
C ALA A 134 -18.47 -11.92 1.33
N GLY A 135 -19.63 -11.48 1.84
CA GLY A 135 -20.93 -12.08 1.55
C GLY A 135 -20.99 -13.54 2.02
N SER A 136 -21.32 -14.46 1.11
CA SER A 136 -21.33 -15.90 1.37
C SER A 136 -19.99 -16.59 1.05
N LYS A 137 -18.94 -15.84 0.70
CA LYS A 137 -17.62 -16.39 0.38
C LYS A 137 -16.62 -16.21 1.51
N GLY A 138 -15.69 -17.16 1.60
CA GLY A 138 -14.72 -17.26 2.67
C GLY A 138 -15.21 -18.15 3.82
N GLY A 139 -14.32 -18.47 4.75
CA GLY A 139 -14.64 -19.24 5.94
C GLY A 139 -13.88 -18.69 7.13
N TYR A 140 -14.57 -18.42 8.24
CA TYR A 140 -13.95 -17.98 9.48
C TYR A 140 -13.88 -19.14 10.48
N PRO A 141 -12.71 -19.42 11.11
CA PRO A 141 -11.43 -18.72 10.91
C PRO A 141 -10.73 -19.06 9.57
N PRO A 142 -9.88 -18.17 9.03
CA PRO A 142 -9.10 -18.45 7.83
C PRO A 142 -8.30 -19.75 7.97
N LYS A 143 -8.45 -20.65 7.00
CA LYS A 143 -7.71 -21.91 7.00
C LYS A 143 -6.35 -21.68 6.35
N LYS A 144 -5.27 -22.08 7.04
CA LYS A 144 -3.92 -22.03 6.48
C LYS A 144 -3.85 -22.92 5.24
N LYS A 145 -3.62 -22.31 4.07
CA LYS A 145 -3.35 -23.05 2.83
C LYS A 145 -1.84 -23.34 2.77
N GLY A 146 -1.49 -24.57 2.38
CA GLY A 146 -0.09 -24.99 2.24
C GLY A 146 0.67 -24.11 1.24
N LYS A 147 1.98 -23.97 1.46
CA LYS A 147 2.90 -23.25 0.56
C LYS A 147 3.09 -23.99 -0.76
#